data_AF-A0A351VMM8-F1
#
_entry.id   AF-A0A351VMM8-F1
#
_cell.length_a   1.000
_cell.length_b   1.000
_cell.length_c   1.000
_cell.angle_alpha   90.00
_cell.angle_beta   90.00
_cell.angle_gamma   90.00
#
_symmetry.space_group_name_H-M   'P 1'
#
loop_
_entity.id
_entity.type
_entity.pdbx_description
1 polymer ?
#
loop_
_entity_poly.entity_id
_entity_poly.type
_entity_poly.pdbx_seq_one_letter_code
_entity_poly.pdbx_strand_id
1 'polypeptide(L)'
;MSRETDQTLVMIATVAGCLETLRQTHAFARVDIKRSMTDGFKACQHAIIYWPCMSNPRWIKERREEFKRFVYDTPDSGYSALALIRMCDRVMTDLMEIEGHNPARKAMLTPIQECVNTLINFRDPAGADFGAFDKAAYLIDELYRILEMKEFA
;
A
#
# COMPACT_ATOMS: atom_id res chain seq x y z
N MET A 1 -3.86 15.09 18.59
CA MET A 1 -4.20 14.44 17.30
C MET A 1 -2.88 14.06 16.64
N SER A 2 -2.71 12.81 16.25
CA SER A 2 -1.38 12.22 16.08
C SER A 2 -0.91 12.18 14.63
N ARG A 3 0.39 12.41 14.46
CA ARG A 3 1.19 12.14 13.27
C ARG A 3 0.89 10.77 12.63
N GLU A 4 0.54 9.78 13.45
CA GLU A 4 0.16 8.42 13.04
C GLU A 4 -1.06 8.41 12.11
N THR A 5 -2.05 9.29 12.32
CA THR A 5 -3.23 9.34 11.46
C THR A 5 -2.88 9.81 10.04
N ASP A 6 -2.00 10.80 9.94
CA ASP A 6 -1.52 11.29 8.64
C ASP A 6 -0.60 10.24 7.97
N GLN A 7 0.23 9.52 8.74
CA GLN A 7 1.05 8.40 8.26
C GLN A 7 0.18 7.27 7.69
N THR A 8 -0.86 6.85 8.41
CA THR A 8 -1.83 5.84 7.96
C THR A 8 -2.45 6.22 6.62
N LEU A 9 -2.84 7.49 6.44
CA LEU A 9 -3.42 7.95 5.18
C LEU A 9 -2.45 7.89 4.00
N VAL A 10 -1.16 8.21 4.24
CA VAL A 10 -0.15 8.05 3.18
C VAL A 10 0.06 6.57 2.86
N MET A 11 0.11 5.69 3.85
CA MET A 11 0.22 4.24 3.65
C MET A 11 -0.94 3.68 2.81
N ILE A 12 -2.19 4.04 3.13
CA ILE A 12 -3.37 3.65 2.34
C ILE A 12 -3.26 4.20 0.91
N ALA A 13 -2.81 5.45 0.74
CA ALA A 13 -2.61 6.04 -0.57
C ALA A 13 -1.51 5.35 -1.39
N THR A 14 -0.48 4.83 -0.73
CA THR A 14 0.58 4.03 -1.37
C THR A 14 0.01 2.71 -1.89
N VAL A 15 -0.79 2.00 -1.08
CA VAL A 15 -1.49 0.77 -1.52
C VAL A 15 -2.38 1.06 -2.74
N ALA A 16 -3.13 2.17 -2.71
CA ALA A 16 -3.94 2.59 -3.85
C ALA A 16 -3.09 2.79 -5.12
N GLY A 17 -1.93 3.45 -4.99
CA GLY A 17 -1.00 3.66 -6.10
C GLY A 17 -0.49 2.36 -6.70
N CYS A 18 -0.06 1.42 -5.86
CA CYS A 18 0.39 0.10 -6.31
C CYS A 18 -0.72 -0.66 -7.06
N LEU A 19 -1.94 -0.69 -6.53
CA LEU A 19 -3.09 -1.34 -7.17
C LEU A 19 -3.46 -0.69 -8.51
N GLU A 20 -3.37 0.64 -8.59
CA GLU A 20 -3.60 1.36 -9.85
C GLU A 20 -2.52 1.03 -10.90
N THR A 21 -1.25 0.99 -10.53
CA THR A 21 -0.16 0.60 -11.43
C THR A 21 -0.34 -0.84 -11.94
N LEU A 22 -0.70 -1.78 -11.06
CA LEU A 22 -0.97 -3.17 -11.45
C LEU A 22 -2.15 -3.29 -12.43
N ARG A 23 -3.17 -2.44 -12.25
CA ARG A 23 -4.33 -2.35 -13.16
C ARG A 23 -3.92 -1.81 -14.53
N GLN A 24 -3.14 -0.74 -14.57
CA GLN A 24 -2.73 -0.06 -15.81
C GLN A 24 -1.74 -0.89 -16.64
N THR A 25 -0.84 -1.64 -15.99
CA THR A 25 0.14 -2.51 -16.66
C THR A 25 -0.47 -3.80 -17.21
N HIS A 26 -1.77 -4.05 -17.01
CA HIS A 26 -2.44 -5.29 -17.38
C HIS A 26 -1.66 -6.55 -16.92
N ALA A 27 -1.04 -6.48 -15.74
CA ALA A 27 -0.18 -7.54 -15.23
C ALA A 27 -0.89 -8.91 -15.12
N PHE A 28 -2.22 -8.94 -15.19
CA PHE A 28 -3.06 -10.10 -15.03
C PHE A 28 -4.08 -10.24 -16.17
N ALA A 29 -4.20 -11.46 -16.73
CA ALA A 29 -5.23 -11.79 -17.71
C ALA A 29 -6.58 -12.19 -17.05
N ARG A 30 -6.54 -12.75 -15.83
CA ARG A 30 -7.68 -13.32 -15.12
C ARG A 30 -8.67 -12.24 -14.62
N VAL A 31 -9.97 -12.46 -14.83
CA VAL A 31 -11.02 -11.44 -14.61
C VAL A 31 -11.25 -11.13 -13.13
N ASP A 32 -11.26 -12.14 -12.28
CA ASP A 32 -11.40 -12.02 -10.82
C ASP A 32 -10.24 -11.23 -10.18
N ILE A 33 -9.02 -11.40 -10.69
CA ILE A 33 -7.86 -10.62 -10.26
C ILE A 33 -7.97 -9.15 -10.68
N LYS A 34 -8.41 -8.89 -11.93
CA LYS A 34 -8.69 -7.52 -12.40
C LYS A 34 -9.76 -6.83 -11.55
N ARG A 35 -10.81 -7.58 -11.18
CA ARG A 35 -11.86 -7.10 -10.29
C ARG A 35 -11.30 -6.80 -8.90
N SER A 36 -10.53 -7.71 -8.32
CA SER A 36 -9.91 -7.54 -6.99
C SER A 36 -9.02 -6.28 -6.92
N MET A 37 -8.21 -6.01 -7.96
CA MET A 37 -7.42 -4.77 -8.01
C MET A 37 -8.30 -3.52 -8.05
N THR A 38 -9.39 -3.56 -8.82
CA THR A 38 -10.32 -2.43 -8.96
C THR A 38 -11.10 -2.17 -7.67
N ASP A 39 -11.59 -3.24 -7.03
CA ASP A 39 -12.36 -3.16 -5.80
C ASP A 39 -11.46 -2.72 -4.64
N GLY A 40 -10.22 -3.23 -4.55
CA GLY A 40 -9.22 -2.79 -3.59
C GLY A 40 -8.83 -1.32 -3.76
N PHE A 41 -8.63 -0.86 -5.00
CA PHE A 41 -8.36 0.57 -5.28
C PHE A 41 -9.51 1.47 -4.81
N LYS A 42 -10.76 1.11 -5.14
CA LYS A 42 -11.95 1.84 -4.69
C LYS A 42 -12.07 1.83 -3.16
N ALA A 43 -11.79 0.70 -2.51
CA ALA A 43 -11.80 0.60 -1.06
C ALA A 43 -10.74 1.53 -0.42
N CYS A 44 -9.55 1.64 -1.01
CA CYS A 44 -8.54 2.60 -0.58
C CYS A 44 -9.03 4.05 -0.73
N GLN A 45 -9.62 4.40 -1.87
CA GLN A 45 -10.18 5.74 -2.08
C GLN A 45 -11.27 6.07 -1.05
N HIS A 46 -12.17 5.11 -0.80
CA HIS A 46 -13.21 5.25 0.21
C HIS A 46 -12.59 5.45 1.61
N ALA A 47 -11.61 4.63 1.99
CA ALA A 47 -10.92 4.76 3.26
C ALA A 47 -10.26 6.15 3.41
N ILE A 48 -9.57 6.66 2.38
CA ILE A 48 -8.94 7.99 2.41
C ILE A 48 -9.96 9.11 2.59
N ILE A 49 -11.10 9.07 1.88
CA ILE A 49 -12.13 10.11 1.91
C ILE A 49 -12.82 10.15 3.28
N TYR A 50 -13.14 8.97 3.81
CA TYR A 50 -13.93 8.84 5.04
C TYR A 50 -13.08 8.59 6.28
N TRP A 51 -11.75 8.66 6.18
CA TRP A 51 -10.88 8.44 7.32
C TRP A 51 -11.15 9.51 8.38
N PRO A 52 -11.46 9.11 9.63
CA PRO A 52 -11.72 10.08 10.66
C PRO A 52 -10.46 10.89 10.98
N CYS A 53 -10.63 12.21 11.12
CA CYS A 53 -9.64 13.13 11.68
C CYS A 53 -8.38 13.36 10.83
N MET A 54 -8.53 13.71 9.54
CA MET A 54 -7.42 14.27 8.75
C MET A 54 -6.83 15.50 9.46
N SER A 55 -5.56 15.42 9.82
CA SER A 55 -4.92 16.42 10.67
C SER A 55 -4.10 17.40 9.84
N ASN A 56 -3.40 16.92 8.81
CA ASN A 56 -2.57 17.77 7.96
C ASN A 56 -2.53 17.34 6.48
N PRO A 57 -3.49 17.80 5.64
CA PRO A 57 -3.55 17.45 4.22
C PRO A 57 -2.30 17.84 3.41
N ARG A 58 -1.61 18.91 3.81
CA ARG A 58 -0.39 19.38 3.15
C ARG A 58 0.76 18.40 3.37
N TRP A 59 0.96 17.97 4.61
CA TRP A 59 2.00 16.99 4.95
C TRP A 59 1.78 15.66 4.22
N ILE A 60 0.54 15.16 4.18
CA ILE A 60 0.16 13.94 3.44
C ILE A 60 0.54 14.08 1.96
N LYS A 61 0.22 15.23 1.34
CA LYS A 61 0.55 15.49 -0.07
C LYS A 61 2.06 15.54 -0.30
N GLU A 62 2.80 16.23 0.56
CA GLU A 62 4.26 16.36 0.44
C GLU A 62 4.96 15.00 0.50
N ARG A 63 4.61 14.15 1.48
CA ARG A 63 5.20 12.80 1.61
C ARG A 63 4.82 11.84 0.49
N ARG A 64 3.59 11.92 -0.02
CA ARG A 64 3.17 11.16 -1.20
C ARG A 64 3.98 11.52 -2.44
N GLU A 65 4.20 12.82 -2.67
CA GLU A 65 4.99 13.28 -3.81
C GLU A 65 6.47 12.95 -3.66
N GLU A 66 7.00 12.97 -2.44
CA GLU A 66 8.38 12.56 -2.15
C GLU A 66 8.60 11.07 -2.45
N PHE A 67 7.72 10.19 -1.94
CA PHE A 67 7.81 8.76 -2.24
C PHE A 67 7.65 8.49 -3.74
N LYS A 68 6.72 9.20 -4.40
CA LYS A 68 6.55 9.11 -5.85
C LYS A 68 7.84 9.49 -6.60
N ARG A 69 8.50 10.61 -6.24
CA ARG A 69 9.78 11.01 -6.85
C ARG A 69 10.85 9.94 -6.67
N PHE A 70 11.01 9.43 -5.45
CA PHE A 70 11.94 8.35 -5.17
C PHE A 70 11.72 7.13 -6.09
N VAL A 71 10.46 6.71 -6.25
CA VAL A 71 10.09 5.58 -7.11
C VAL A 71 10.47 5.84 -8.58
N TYR A 72 10.30 7.07 -9.08
CA TYR A 72 10.67 7.48 -10.45
C TYR A 72 12.18 7.62 -10.64
N ASP A 73 12.89 8.15 -9.65
CA ASP A 73 14.34 8.42 -9.73
C ASP A 73 15.18 7.15 -9.51
N THR A 74 14.56 6.06 -9.04
CA THR A 74 15.21 4.76 -8.88
C THR A 74 15.47 4.14 -10.27
N PRO A 75 16.74 3.97 -10.71
CA PRO A 75 17.12 3.67 -12.10
C PRO A 75 16.69 2.32 -12.68
N ASP A 76 15.91 1.53 -11.94
CA ASP A 76 15.64 0.11 -12.21
C ASP A 76 14.13 -0.19 -12.12
N SER A 77 13.30 0.79 -12.46
CA SER A 77 11.87 0.85 -12.10
C SER A 77 10.95 -0.05 -12.93
N GLY A 78 11.45 -1.18 -13.43
CA GLY A 78 10.63 -2.31 -13.80
C GLY A 78 10.17 -3.05 -12.55
N TYR A 79 9.47 -2.37 -11.62
CA TYR A 79 8.99 -3.03 -10.41
C TYR A 79 8.08 -4.18 -10.82
N SER A 80 8.48 -5.40 -10.45
CA SER A 80 7.69 -6.57 -10.77
C SER A 80 6.31 -6.42 -10.12
N ALA A 81 5.28 -6.95 -10.79
CA ALA A 81 3.93 -6.96 -10.22
C ALA A 81 3.91 -7.60 -8.82
N LEU A 82 4.79 -8.57 -8.59
CA LEU A 82 4.93 -9.23 -7.29
C LEU A 82 5.55 -8.33 -6.23
N ALA A 83 6.57 -7.53 -6.55
CA ALA A 83 7.16 -6.58 -5.61
C ALA A 83 6.11 -5.54 -5.13
N LEU A 84 5.27 -5.04 -6.05
CA LEU A 84 4.17 -4.14 -5.69
C LEU A 84 3.11 -4.82 -4.83
N ILE A 85 2.76 -6.08 -5.11
CA ILE A 85 1.79 -6.83 -4.28
C ILE A 85 2.36 -7.09 -2.88
N ARG A 86 3.64 -7.48 -2.78
CA ARG A 86 4.35 -7.68 -1.52
C ARG A 86 4.42 -6.38 -0.70
N MET A 87 4.64 -5.26 -1.37
CA MET A 87 4.57 -3.94 -0.75
C MET A 87 3.17 -3.67 -0.17
N CYS A 88 2.11 -3.89 -0.95
CA CYS A 88 0.74 -3.76 -0.45
C CYS A 88 0.48 -4.65 0.78
N ASP A 89 0.92 -5.91 0.72
CA ASP A 89 0.70 -6.91 1.77
C ASP A 89 1.36 -6.50 3.10
N ARG A 90 2.62 -6.06 3.05
CA ARG A 90 3.32 -5.59 4.24
C ARG A 90 2.73 -4.30 4.79
N VAL A 91 2.47 -3.30 3.94
CA VAL A 91 1.85 -2.04 4.37
C VAL A 91 0.49 -2.28 5.00
N MET A 92 -0.32 -3.18 4.43
CA MET A 92 -1.62 -3.53 4.99
C MET A 92 -1.52 -4.29 6.32
N THR A 93 -0.54 -5.19 6.45
CA THR A 93 -0.23 -5.86 7.71
C THR A 93 0.07 -4.84 8.81
N ASP A 94 0.98 -3.90 8.54
CA ASP A 94 1.38 -2.88 9.50
C ASP A 94 0.22 -1.93 9.83
N LEU A 95 -0.62 -1.56 8.86
CA LEU A 95 -1.85 -0.81 9.09
C LEU A 95 -2.85 -1.55 10.00
N MET A 96 -3.00 -2.87 9.82
CA MET A 96 -3.89 -3.68 10.64
C MET A 96 -3.36 -3.85 12.07
N GLU A 97 -2.04 -3.89 12.26
CA GLU A 97 -1.43 -3.88 13.59
C GLU A 97 -1.65 -2.54 14.30
N ILE A 98 -1.43 -1.43 13.59
CA ILE A 98 -1.59 -0.07 14.13
C ILE A 98 -3.08 0.23 14.43
N GLU A 99 -3.98 -0.05 13.49
CA GLU A 99 -5.35 0.47 13.51
C GLU A 99 -6.42 -0.59 13.79
N GLY A 100 -6.07 -1.88 13.74
CA GLY A 100 -7.03 -2.99 13.82
C GLY A 100 -7.76 -3.11 15.15
N HIS A 101 -7.29 -2.42 16.19
CA HIS A 101 -7.96 -2.33 17.48
C HIS A 101 -9.19 -1.40 17.44
N ASN A 102 -9.29 -0.48 16.49
CA ASN A 102 -10.42 0.42 16.30
C ASN A 102 -11.44 -0.22 15.32
N PRO A 103 -12.66 -0.58 15.75
CA PRO A 103 -13.62 -1.28 14.88
C PRO A 103 -14.01 -0.51 13.61
N ALA A 104 -14.12 0.82 13.69
CA ALA A 104 -14.49 1.64 12.54
C ALA A 104 -13.37 1.69 11.50
N ARG A 105 -12.11 1.83 11.95
CA ARG A 105 -10.94 1.81 11.06
C ARG A 105 -10.69 0.42 10.48
N LYS A 106 -10.81 -0.62 11.30
CA LYS A 106 -10.74 -2.02 10.87
C LYS A 106 -11.77 -2.33 9.78
N ALA A 107 -13.01 -1.85 9.91
CA ALA A 107 -14.04 -2.03 8.90
C ALA A 107 -13.68 -1.38 7.55
N MET A 108 -12.92 -0.29 7.54
CA MET A 108 -12.42 0.34 6.31
C MET A 108 -11.22 -0.40 5.70
N LEU A 109 -10.33 -0.96 6.54
CA LEU A 109 -9.13 -1.65 6.10
C LEU A 109 -9.39 -3.09 5.64
N THR A 110 -10.37 -3.78 6.21
CA THR A 110 -10.67 -5.19 5.93
C THR A 110 -10.90 -5.47 4.43
N PRO A 111 -11.72 -4.70 3.70
CA PRO A 111 -11.91 -4.94 2.26
C PRO A 111 -10.63 -4.76 1.43
N ILE A 112 -9.76 -3.84 1.86
CA ILE A 112 -8.46 -3.63 1.21
C ILE A 112 -7.56 -4.86 1.43
N GLN A 113 -7.48 -5.34 2.68
CA GLN A 113 -6.69 -6.52 3.04
C GLN A 113 -7.16 -7.76 2.28
N GLU A 114 -8.47 -7.99 2.17
CA GLU A 114 -9.03 -9.13 1.42
C GLU A 114 -8.62 -9.11 -0.06
N CYS A 115 -8.65 -7.93 -0.68
CA CYS A 115 -8.20 -7.75 -2.06
C CYS A 115 -6.70 -8.05 -2.19
N VAL A 116 -5.87 -7.52 -1.30
CA VAL A 116 -4.41 -7.75 -1.30
C VAL A 116 -4.08 -9.23 -1.06
N ASN A 117 -4.75 -9.88 -0.10
CA ASN A 117 -4.61 -11.31 0.17
C ASN A 117 -4.98 -12.16 -1.04
N THR A 118 -6.01 -11.76 -1.79
CA THR A 118 -6.37 -12.44 -3.04
C THR A 118 -5.26 -12.33 -4.09
N LEU A 119 -4.63 -11.16 -4.21
CA LEU A 119 -3.53 -10.94 -5.14
C LEU A 119 -2.28 -11.74 -4.78
N ILE A 120 -1.89 -11.76 -3.49
CA ILE A 120 -0.68 -12.46 -3.05
C ILE A 120 -0.85 -13.97 -3.18
N ASN A 121 -2.00 -14.51 -2.75
CA ASN A 121 -2.31 -15.95 -2.88
C ASN A 121 -2.33 -16.40 -4.34
N PHE A 122 -2.69 -15.51 -5.27
CA PHE A 122 -2.67 -15.82 -6.69
C PHE A 122 -1.25 -15.78 -7.28
N ARG A 123 -0.43 -14.80 -6.89
CA ARG A 123 0.90 -14.61 -7.50
C ARG A 123 2.00 -15.46 -6.89
N ASP A 124 1.96 -15.66 -5.59
CA ASP A 124 2.99 -16.40 -4.86
C ASP A 124 2.36 -17.29 -3.78
N PRO A 125 1.61 -18.33 -4.20
CA PRO A 125 0.95 -19.25 -3.25
C PRO A 125 1.93 -20.03 -2.37
N ALA A 126 3.20 -20.15 -2.78
CA ALA A 126 4.24 -20.88 -2.07
C ALA A 126 5.21 -19.99 -1.25
N GLY A 127 5.13 -18.66 -1.42
CA GLY A 127 6.00 -17.71 -0.72
C GLY A 127 7.47 -17.73 -1.16
N ALA A 128 7.75 -18.14 -2.40
CA ALA A 128 9.09 -18.59 -2.79
C ALA A 128 9.93 -17.57 -3.58
N ASP A 129 9.39 -16.40 -3.96
CA ASP A 129 10.12 -15.42 -4.78
C ASP A 129 10.90 -14.41 -3.92
N PHE A 130 12.13 -14.79 -3.56
CA PHE A 130 13.04 -13.99 -2.73
C PHE A 130 13.45 -12.64 -3.36
N GLY A 131 13.56 -12.55 -4.70
CA GLY A 131 13.99 -11.31 -5.36
C GLY A 131 12.94 -10.20 -5.30
N ALA A 132 11.66 -10.58 -5.39
CA ALA A 132 10.56 -9.64 -5.18
C ALA A 132 10.44 -9.19 -3.71
N PHE A 133 10.86 -10.03 -2.77
CA PHE A 133 10.90 -9.70 -1.34
C PHE A 133 11.91 -8.60 -1.04
N ASP A 134 13.16 -8.73 -1.49
CA ASP A 134 14.21 -7.73 -1.22
C ASP A 134 13.85 -6.37 -1.80
N LYS A 135 13.29 -6.33 -3.02
CA LYS A 135 12.86 -5.09 -3.65
C LYS A 135 11.66 -4.47 -2.92
N ALA A 136 10.69 -5.28 -2.49
CA ALA A 136 9.57 -4.79 -1.71
C ALA A 136 10.05 -4.22 -0.37
N ALA A 137 10.93 -4.93 0.34
CA ALA A 137 11.52 -4.47 1.60
C ALA A 137 12.21 -3.11 1.44
N TYR A 138 13.06 -2.96 0.41
CA TYR A 138 13.72 -1.69 0.10
C TYR A 138 12.73 -0.53 -0.12
N LEU A 139 11.63 -0.77 -0.85
CA LEU A 139 10.60 0.25 -1.07
C LEU A 139 9.84 0.61 0.21
N ILE A 140 9.60 -0.37 1.08
CA ILE A 140 8.89 -0.18 2.35
C ILE A 140 9.77 0.59 3.34
N ASP A 141 11.05 0.23 3.46
CA ASP A 141 11.99 0.92 4.33
C ASP A 141 12.09 2.40 3.95
N GLU A 142 12.17 2.69 2.65
CA GLU A 142 12.20 4.07 2.18
C GLU A 142 10.87 4.80 2.44
N LEU A 143 9.73 4.13 2.22
CA LEU A 143 8.43 4.69 2.57
C LEU A 143 8.41 5.07 4.06
N TYR A 144 8.88 4.19 4.94
CA TYR A 144 8.85 4.41 6.40
C TYR A 144 9.82 5.50 6.84
N ARG A 145 10.97 5.62 6.18
CA ARG A 145 11.90 6.75 6.33
C ARG A 145 11.24 8.08 5.95
N ILE A 146 10.57 8.14 4.79
CA ILE A 146 9.85 9.34 4.30
C ILE A 146 8.70 9.71 5.25
N LEU A 147 8.02 8.72 5.80
CA LEU A 147 6.94 8.91 6.78
C LEU A 147 7.46 9.28 8.17
N GLU A 148 8.76 9.15 8.43
CA GLU A 148 9.40 9.31 9.75
C GLU A 148 8.71 8.43 10.81
N MET A 149 8.52 7.14 10.50
CA MET A 149 8.03 6.17 11.50
C MET A 149 9.10 5.94 12.56
N LYS A 150 8.73 5.91 13.84
CA LYS A 150 9.68 5.92 14.98
C LYS A 150 10.74 4.81 14.96
N GLU A 151 10.48 3.68 14.33
CA GLU A 151 11.41 2.55 14.22
C GLU A 151 12.43 2.73 13.08
N PHE A 152 12.22 3.72 12.21
CA PHE A 152 12.97 4.00 10.98
C PHE A 152 13.41 5.48 10.84
N ALA A 153 13.27 6.27 11.93
CA ALA A 153 13.57 7.71 11.98
C ALA A 153 14.89 8.02 12.69
#